data_AF-A0A7S3LDD0-F1
#
_entry.id   AF-A0A7S3LDD0-F1
#
_cell.length_a   1.000
_cell.length_b   1.000
_cell.length_c   1.000
_cell.angle_alpha   90.00
_cell.angle_beta   90.00
_cell.angle_gamma   90.00
#
_symmetry.space_group_name_H-M   'P 1'
#
loop_
_entity.id
_entity.type
_entity.pdbx_description
1 polymer ?
#
loop_
_entity_poly.entity_id
_entity_poly.type
_entity_poly.pdbx_seq_one_letter_code
_entity_poly.pdbx_strand_id
1 'polypeptide(L)'
;LLDFIPADKADLIEDSGLVEVLADIYSQWSSGGGAAAINVQDVINSLQDLTADKGNLFQIPPYFAYIAKSFSVLEGIGLSNDPKYSIINECLPYVSQRLLTDDEKCGPALSTFIFGPNKSAKNRFVEYDRVEQLVEGFGQYTTSASGALLGRQNASRLELLEDSADQILDLIFVEKETPLQSILLEQFAK
;
A
#
# COMPACT_ATOMS: atom_id res chain seq x y z
N LEU A 1 -15.78 4.54 -9.11
CA LEU A 1 -14.66 3.63 -9.46
C LEU A 1 -13.46 4.47 -9.88
N LEU A 2 -12.25 3.98 -9.70
CA LEU A 2 -11.00 4.66 -10.11
C LEU A 2 -10.74 4.56 -11.63
N ASP A 3 -11.80 4.47 -12.46
CA ASP A 3 -11.77 4.36 -13.92
C ASP A 3 -10.92 3.24 -14.56
N PHE A 4 -10.28 2.36 -13.77
CA PHE A 4 -9.51 1.22 -14.29
C PHE A 4 -10.38 0.13 -14.94
N ILE A 5 -11.67 0.16 -14.63
CA ILE A 5 -12.64 -0.83 -15.06
C ILE A 5 -13.76 -0.07 -15.77
N PRO A 6 -14.03 -0.37 -17.05
CA PRO A 6 -15.19 0.18 -17.74
C PRO A 6 -16.48 -0.14 -16.96
N ALA A 7 -17.39 0.82 -16.85
CA ALA A 7 -18.59 0.70 -16.02
C ALA A 7 -19.49 -0.49 -16.42
N ASP A 8 -19.45 -0.89 -17.69
CA ASP A 8 -20.17 -2.02 -18.27
C ASP A 8 -19.52 -3.39 -17.96
N LYS A 9 -18.35 -3.41 -17.31
CA LYS A 9 -17.54 -4.62 -17.09
C LYS A 9 -17.15 -4.88 -15.64
N ALA A 10 -17.70 -4.10 -14.70
CA ALA A 10 -17.39 -4.22 -13.27
C ALA A 10 -17.66 -5.62 -12.71
N ASP A 11 -18.76 -6.25 -13.14
CA ASP A 11 -19.20 -7.56 -12.65
C ASP A 11 -18.33 -8.72 -13.17
N LEU A 12 -17.45 -8.46 -14.15
CA LEU A 12 -16.64 -9.50 -14.80
C LEU A 12 -15.27 -9.71 -14.12
N ILE A 13 -14.94 -8.93 -13.09
CA ILE A 13 -13.57 -8.86 -12.53
C ILE A 13 -13.32 -9.82 -11.38
N GLU A 14 -14.34 -10.22 -10.62
CA GLU A 14 -14.17 -11.13 -9.47
C GLU A 14 -13.54 -12.48 -9.84
N ASP A 15 -13.59 -12.89 -11.11
CA ASP A 15 -13.06 -14.18 -11.60
C ASP A 15 -12.13 -14.04 -12.84
N SER A 16 -11.45 -12.90 -12.92
CA SER A 16 -10.70 -12.51 -14.13
C SER A 16 -9.20 -12.85 -14.10
N GLY A 17 -8.60 -13.19 -12.96
CA GLY A 17 -7.15 -13.38 -12.84
C GLY A 17 -6.33 -12.07 -12.83
N LEU A 18 -7.01 -10.91 -12.89
CA LEU A 18 -6.38 -9.58 -12.91
C LEU A 18 -5.60 -9.29 -11.62
N VAL A 19 -6.07 -9.81 -10.48
CA VAL A 19 -5.49 -9.51 -9.17
C VAL A 19 -4.10 -10.13 -9.04
N GLU A 20 -3.92 -11.35 -9.53
CA GLU A 20 -2.66 -12.08 -9.53
C GLU A 20 -1.62 -11.38 -10.40
N VAL A 21 -1.99 -11.00 -11.64
CA VAL A 21 -1.09 -10.28 -12.55
C VAL A 21 -0.67 -8.94 -11.95
N LEU A 22 -1.59 -8.19 -11.34
CA LEU A 22 -1.28 -6.93 -10.68
C LEU A 22 -0.40 -7.11 -9.43
N ALA A 23 -0.61 -8.19 -8.67
CA ALA A 23 0.23 -8.52 -7.52
C ALA A 23 1.66 -8.86 -7.94
N ASP A 24 1.85 -9.60 -9.04
CA ASP A 24 3.17 -9.94 -9.57
C ASP A 24 3.92 -8.70 -10.07
N ILE A 25 3.24 -7.82 -10.82
CA ILE A 25 3.81 -6.54 -11.27
C ILE A 25 4.22 -5.69 -10.06
N TYR A 26 3.36 -5.59 -9.05
CA TYR A 26 3.64 -4.84 -7.84
C TYR A 26 4.85 -5.41 -7.09
N SER A 27 4.92 -6.73 -6.90
CA SER A 27 6.02 -7.39 -6.20
C SER A 27 7.36 -7.17 -6.90
N GLN A 28 7.38 -7.15 -8.23
CA GLN A 28 8.58 -6.83 -9.00
C GLN A 28 9.00 -5.37 -8.80
N TRP A 29 8.04 -4.44 -8.84
CA TRP A 29 8.33 -3.02 -8.71
C TRP A 29 8.75 -2.62 -7.28
N SER A 30 8.15 -3.22 -6.25
CA SER A 30 8.51 -2.97 -4.84
C SER A 30 9.89 -3.50 -4.47
N SER A 31 10.44 -4.45 -5.24
CA SER A 31 11.76 -5.04 -4.98
C SER A 31 12.93 -4.08 -5.32
N GLY A 32 12.66 -2.94 -5.95
CA GLY A 32 13.65 -1.93 -6.31
C GLY A 32 14.36 -2.19 -7.64
N GLY A 33 15.18 -1.22 -8.09
CA GLY A 33 15.82 -1.25 -9.41
C GLY A 33 14.97 -0.64 -10.54
N GLY A 34 13.81 -0.08 -10.18
CA GLY A 34 12.85 0.63 -11.04
C GLY A 34 12.33 -0.18 -12.23
N ALA A 35 11.89 0.53 -13.28
CA ALA A 35 11.29 -0.08 -14.48
C ALA A 35 12.22 -1.09 -15.21
N ALA A 36 13.52 -1.09 -14.91
CA ALA A 36 14.48 -2.05 -15.45
C ALA A 36 14.46 -3.41 -14.73
N ALA A 37 13.98 -3.45 -13.48
CA ALA A 37 13.77 -4.69 -12.72
C ALA A 37 12.44 -5.39 -13.07
N ILE A 38 11.51 -4.67 -13.70
CA ILE A 38 10.27 -5.22 -14.20
C ILE A 38 10.55 -5.97 -15.51
N ASN A 39 10.25 -7.26 -15.57
CA ASN A 39 10.29 -7.98 -16.84
C ASN A 39 9.07 -7.59 -17.68
N VAL A 40 9.22 -6.51 -18.45
CA VAL A 40 8.16 -5.95 -19.30
C VAL A 40 7.62 -7.00 -20.29
N GLN A 41 8.44 -7.97 -20.71
CA GLN A 41 7.98 -9.05 -21.59
C GLN A 41 7.03 -10.00 -20.86
N ASP A 42 7.33 -10.39 -19.63
CA ASP A 42 6.47 -11.26 -18.83
C ASP A 42 5.15 -10.55 -18.47
N VAL A 43 5.22 -9.25 -18.17
CA VAL A 43 4.03 -8.42 -17.92
C VAL A 43 3.17 -8.31 -19.17
N ILE A 44 3.77 -8.05 -20.34
CA ILE A 44 3.03 -7.99 -21.61
C ILE A 44 2.41 -9.35 -21.94
N ASN A 45 3.14 -10.45 -21.76
CA ASN A 45 2.62 -11.80 -22.00
C ASN A 45 1.43 -12.10 -21.08
N SER A 46 1.58 -11.82 -19.78
CA SER A 46 0.50 -12.01 -18.79
C SER A 46 -0.74 -11.18 -19.12
N LEU A 47 -0.56 -9.92 -19.55
CA LEU A 47 -1.65 -9.06 -19.99
C LEU A 47 -2.29 -9.52 -21.31
N GLN A 48 -1.51 -10.06 -22.25
CA GLN A 48 -2.01 -10.61 -23.51
C GLN A 48 -2.84 -11.87 -23.28
N ASP A 49 -2.35 -12.79 -22.44
CA ASP A 49 -3.08 -14.01 -22.07
C ASP A 49 -4.41 -13.66 -21.41
N LEU A 50 -4.40 -12.69 -20.48
CA LEU A 50 -5.59 -12.19 -19.81
C LEU A 50 -6.59 -11.54 -20.78
N THR A 51 -6.09 -10.75 -21.73
CA THR A 51 -6.91 -10.07 -22.75
C THR A 51 -7.51 -11.08 -23.73
N ALA A 52 -6.76 -12.13 -24.09
CA ALA A 52 -7.21 -13.18 -25.00
C ALA A 52 -8.32 -14.02 -24.36
N ASP A 53 -8.21 -14.33 -23.07
CA ASP A 53 -9.11 -15.25 -22.38
C ASP A 53 -10.37 -14.55 -21.85
N LYS A 54 -10.27 -13.27 -21.46
CA LYS A 54 -11.34 -12.54 -20.75
C LYS A 54 -11.76 -11.21 -21.42
N GLY A 55 -11.12 -10.81 -22.52
CA GLY A 55 -11.38 -9.55 -23.21
C GLY A 55 -10.75 -8.33 -22.52
N ASN A 56 -10.98 -7.13 -23.06
CA ASN A 56 -10.42 -5.88 -22.51
C ASN A 56 -11.20 -5.42 -21.25
N LEU A 57 -10.98 -6.12 -20.13
CA LEU A 57 -11.61 -5.85 -18.83
C LEU A 57 -10.97 -4.69 -18.06
N PHE A 58 -9.74 -4.34 -18.43
CA PHE A 58 -8.92 -3.35 -17.73
C PHE A 58 -8.50 -2.23 -18.67
N GLN A 59 -8.44 -1.01 -18.15
CA GLN A 59 -7.87 0.14 -18.84
C GLN A 59 -7.02 0.96 -17.87
N ILE A 60 -6.04 1.69 -18.39
CA ILE A 60 -5.23 2.61 -17.59
C ILE A 60 -5.80 4.02 -17.76
N PRO A 61 -6.37 4.64 -16.72
CA PRO A 61 -6.85 6.01 -16.80
C PRO A 61 -5.72 7.00 -17.11
N PRO A 62 -5.96 8.07 -17.90
CA PRO A 62 -4.92 9.05 -18.24
C PRO A 62 -4.23 9.66 -17.02
N TYR A 63 -4.98 9.98 -15.96
CA TYR A 63 -4.40 10.53 -14.73
C TYR A 63 -3.39 9.56 -14.09
N PHE A 64 -3.67 8.25 -14.11
CA PHE A 64 -2.76 7.25 -13.56
C PHE A 64 -1.52 7.10 -14.43
N ALA A 65 -1.66 7.15 -15.75
CA ALA A 65 -0.51 7.16 -16.66
C ALA A 65 0.44 8.34 -16.39
N TYR A 66 -0.09 9.53 -16.07
CA TYR A 66 0.73 10.67 -15.67
C TYR A 66 1.43 10.47 -14.32
N ILE A 67 0.75 9.86 -13.34
CA ILE A 67 1.35 9.52 -12.04
C ILE A 67 2.49 8.52 -12.24
N ALA A 68 2.21 7.41 -12.94
CA ALA A 68 3.20 6.37 -13.23
C ALA A 68 4.41 6.94 -13.98
N LYS A 69 4.20 7.77 -15.01
CA LYS A 69 5.29 8.45 -15.73
C LYS A 69 6.13 9.33 -14.80
N SER A 70 5.50 10.08 -13.91
CA SER A 70 6.21 10.94 -12.96
C SER A 70 7.03 10.09 -11.99
N PHE A 71 6.48 8.98 -11.50
CA PHE A 71 7.18 8.04 -10.63
C PHE A 71 8.38 7.40 -11.33
N SER A 72 8.24 6.95 -12.59
CA SER A 72 9.36 6.39 -13.35
C SER A 72 10.50 7.39 -13.54
N VAL A 73 10.20 8.67 -13.77
CA VAL A 73 11.23 9.71 -13.90
C VAL A 73 11.93 9.95 -12.56
N LEU A 74 11.17 10.11 -11.47
CA LEU A 74 11.73 10.32 -10.14
C LEU A 74 12.55 9.12 -9.66
N GLU A 75 12.08 7.91 -9.90
CA GLU A 75 12.79 6.67 -9.60
C GLU A 75 14.06 6.54 -10.44
N GLY A 76 14.03 6.86 -11.74
CA GLY A 76 15.23 6.89 -12.59
C GLY A 76 16.30 7.86 -12.08
N ILE A 77 15.89 9.01 -11.56
CA ILE A 77 16.81 9.95 -10.90
C ILE A 77 17.36 9.34 -9.59
N GLY A 78 16.50 8.73 -8.77
CA GLY A 78 16.90 8.07 -7.53
C GLY A 78 17.89 6.91 -7.73
N LEU A 79 17.69 6.12 -8.79
CA LEU A 79 18.57 5.01 -9.18
C LEU A 79 19.99 5.45 -9.54
N SER A 80 20.18 6.72 -9.93
CA SER A 80 21.51 7.27 -10.19
C SER A 80 22.34 7.44 -8.91
N ASN A 81 21.69 7.51 -7.75
CA ASN A 81 22.33 7.63 -6.44
C ASN A 81 22.32 6.32 -5.65
N ASP A 82 21.19 5.60 -5.66
CA ASP A 82 21.05 4.29 -5.03
C ASP A 82 20.51 3.26 -6.05
N PRO A 83 21.32 2.27 -6.48
CA PRO A 83 20.88 1.24 -7.42
C PRO A 83 19.68 0.40 -6.94
N LYS A 84 19.37 0.41 -5.64
CA LYS A 84 18.22 -0.29 -5.05
C LYS A 84 17.05 0.62 -4.73
N TYR A 85 17.12 1.89 -5.14
CA TYR A 85 16.05 2.85 -4.90
C TYR A 85 14.71 2.33 -5.44
N SER A 86 13.66 2.49 -4.62
CA SER A 86 12.28 2.21 -4.99
C SER A 86 11.40 3.33 -4.49
N ILE A 87 10.81 4.09 -5.42
CA ILE A 87 9.95 5.21 -5.04
C ILE A 87 8.69 4.74 -4.29
N ILE A 88 8.25 3.51 -4.57
CA ILE A 88 7.11 2.89 -3.87
C ILE A 88 7.44 2.69 -2.40
N ASN A 89 8.63 2.16 -2.09
CA ASN A 89 9.04 1.93 -0.71
C ASN A 89 9.22 3.25 0.05
N GLU A 90 9.79 4.28 -0.61
CA GLU A 90 9.91 5.63 -0.04
C GLU A 90 8.55 6.29 0.25
N CYS A 91 7.49 5.88 -0.47
CA CYS A 91 6.14 6.37 -0.23
C CYS A 91 5.41 5.60 0.90
N LEU A 92 5.91 4.43 1.32
CA LEU A 92 5.26 3.57 2.31
C LEU A 92 4.99 4.29 3.64
N PRO A 93 5.89 5.13 4.19
CA PRO A 93 5.60 5.86 5.42
C PRO A 93 4.38 6.76 5.31
N TYR A 94 4.26 7.51 4.21
CA TYR A 94 3.11 8.36 3.95
C TYR A 94 1.83 7.57 3.73
N VAL A 95 1.90 6.45 2.99
CA VAL A 95 0.75 5.56 2.77
C VAL A 95 0.28 4.97 4.10
N SER A 96 1.20 4.53 4.95
CA SER A 96 0.90 3.94 6.26
C SER A 96 0.22 4.95 7.19
N GLN A 97 0.73 6.19 7.24
CA GLN A 97 0.05 7.30 7.91
C GLN A 97 -1.38 7.45 7.39
N ARG A 98 -1.57 7.53 6.08
CA ARG A 98 -2.89 7.77 5.48
C ARG A 98 -3.86 6.63 5.77
N LEU A 99 -3.40 5.38 5.69
CA LEU A 99 -4.19 4.18 5.97
C LEU A 99 -4.69 4.17 7.42
N LEU A 100 -3.87 4.62 8.38
CA LEU A 100 -4.21 4.64 9.79
C LEU A 100 -5.05 5.86 10.20
N THR A 101 -4.90 7.01 9.54
CA THR A 101 -5.54 8.27 9.98
C THR A 101 -6.70 8.77 9.11
N ASP A 102 -6.84 8.31 7.87
CA ASP A 102 -7.87 8.80 6.91
C ASP A 102 -9.02 7.78 6.77
N ASP A 103 -9.94 7.75 7.73
CA ASP A 103 -11.03 6.76 7.79
C ASP A 103 -11.91 6.74 6.52
N GLU A 104 -12.29 7.92 6.03
CA GLU A 104 -13.32 8.05 4.98
C GLU A 104 -12.81 7.57 3.63
N LYS A 105 -11.54 7.86 3.31
CA LYS A 105 -10.95 7.53 2.01
C LYS A 105 -10.18 6.23 2.05
N CYS A 106 -9.57 5.91 3.18
CA CYS A 106 -8.63 4.79 3.29
C CYS A 106 -9.15 3.61 4.13
N GLY A 107 -10.31 3.71 4.80
CA GLY A 107 -10.87 2.61 5.60
C GLY A 107 -10.99 1.27 4.85
N PRO A 108 -11.61 1.22 3.65
CA PRO A 108 -11.67 -0.02 2.86
C PRO A 108 -10.29 -0.53 2.42
N ALA A 109 -9.34 0.39 2.18
CA ALA A 109 -7.97 0.06 1.80
C ALA A 109 -7.19 -0.53 2.98
N LEU A 110 -7.37 0.01 4.20
CA LEU A 110 -6.76 -0.49 5.43
C LEU A 110 -7.14 -1.95 5.68
N SER A 111 -8.44 -2.27 5.60
CA SER A 111 -8.91 -3.66 5.72
C SER A 111 -8.30 -4.57 4.64
N THR A 112 -8.21 -4.09 3.40
CA THR A 112 -7.60 -4.85 2.30
C THR A 112 -6.11 -5.09 2.54
N PHE A 113 -5.41 -4.08 3.05
CA PHE A 113 -4.01 -4.17 3.35
C PHE A 113 -3.78 -5.20 4.45
N ILE A 114 -4.40 -5.05 5.62
CA ILE A 114 -4.14 -5.87 6.81
C ILE A 114 -4.51 -7.36 6.62
N PHE A 115 -5.62 -7.65 5.93
CA PHE A 115 -6.08 -9.04 5.74
C PHE A 115 -5.57 -9.70 4.46
N GLY A 116 -4.96 -8.93 3.56
CA GLY A 116 -4.42 -9.45 2.31
C GLY A 116 -5.38 -10.34 1.51
N PRO A 117 -4.90 -11.45 0.94
CA PRO A 117 -5.73 -12.41 0.20
C PRO A 117 -6.87 -12.99 1.04
N ASN A 118 -6.72 -13.02 2.37
CA ASN A 118 -7.71 -13.58 3.29
C ASN A 118 -8.85 -12.60 3.62
N LYS A 119 -8.86 -11.38 3.07
CA LYS A 119 -9.90 -10.36 3.36
C LYS A 119 -11.34 -10.89 3.25
N SER A 120 -11.60 -11.76 2.28
CA SER A 120 -12.93 -12.32 2.00
C SER A 120 -13.26 -13.59 2.79
N ALA A 121 -12.30 -14.16 3.53
CA ALA A 121 -12.51 -15.37 4.31
C ALA A 121 -13.38 -15.08 5.56
N LYS A 122 -14.31 -15.98 5.88
CA LYS A 122 -15.16 -15.86 7.09
C LYS A 122 -14.33 -15.83 8.38
N ASN A 123 -13.22 -16.58 8.41
CA ASN A 123 -12.28 -16.64 9.54
C ASN A 123 -10.97 -15.91 9.19
N ARG A 124 -11.07 -14.74 8.55
CA ARG A 124 -9.89 -13.94 8.23
C ARG A 124 -9.13 -13.54 9.49
N PHE A 125 -7.82 -13.69 9.45
CA PHE A 125 -6.92 -13.20 10.49
C PHE A 125 -6.05 -12.10 9.91
N VAL A 126 -5.64 -11.20 10.79
CA VAL A 126 -4.68 -10.16 10.49
C VAL A 126 -3.33 -10.80 10.15
N GLU A 127 -2.73 -10.38 9.03
CA GLU A 127 -1.38 -10.83 8.66
C GLU A 127 -0.34 -10.02 9.45
N TYR A 128 0.46 -10.70 10.28
CA TYR A 128 1.46 -10.07 11.15
C TYR A 128 2.42 -9.20 10.36
N ASP A 129 3.02 -9.73 9.28
CA ASP A 129 4.02 -9.01 8.47
C ASP A 129 3.45 -7.70 7.91
N ARG A 130 2.16 -7.67 7.58
CA ARG A 130 1.50 -6.47 7.05
C ARG A 130 1.26 -5.45 8.14
N VAL A 131 0.87 -5.89 9.34
CA VAL A 131 0.75 -4.98 10.49
C VAL A 131 2.11 -4.41 10.87
N GLU A 132 3.15 -5.23 10.88
CA GLU A 132 4.52 -4.79 11.14
C GLU A 132 4.93 -3.72 10.12
N GLN A 133 4.74 -3.96 8.82
CA GLN A 133 5.00 -2.96 7.77
C GLN A 133 4.21 -1.67 7.99
N LEU A 134 2.94 -1.76 8.39
CA LEU A 134 2.09 -0.60 8.63
C LEU A 134 2.57 0.24 9.82
N VAL A 135 2.93 -0.44 10.93
CA VAL A 135 3.42 0.19 12.16
C VAL A 135 4.79 0.81 11.93
N GLU A 136 5.70 0.09 11.26
CA GLU A 136 7.02 0.62 10.92
C GLU A 136 6.92 1.83 9.99
N GLY A 137 6.11 1.75 8.94
CA GLY A 137 5.88 2.87 8.03
C GLY A 137 5.30 4.09 8.75
N PHE A 138 4.33 3.87 9.65
CA PHE A 138 3.77 4.94 10.49
C PHE A 138 4.86 5.59 11.37
N GLY A 139 5.63 4.79 12.12
CA GLY A 139 6.70 5.31 12.97
C GLY A 139 7.81 6.06 12.20
N GLN A 140 8.13 5.61 10.98
CA GLN A 140 9.05 6.33 10.10
C GLN A 140 8.49 7.67 9.63
N TYR A 141 7.20 7.73 9.31
CA TYR A 141 6.52 8.97 8.92
C TYR A 141 6.51 9.97 10.07
N THR A 142 6.15 9.53 11.27
CA THR A 142 6.09 10.41 12.45
C THR A 142 7.49 10.95 12.76
N THR A 143 8.51 10.09 12.75
CA THR A 143 9.91 10.51 12.95
C THR A 143 10.38 11.53 11.90
N SER A 144 10.06 11.31 10.63
CA SER A 144 10.66 12.08 9.51
C SER A 144 9.83 13.28 9.06
N ALA A 145 8.51 13.16 9.06
CA ALA A 145 7.59 14.14 8.47
C ALA A 145 6.83 14.98 9.49
N SER A 146 6.58 14.47 10.71
CA SER A 146 5.89 15.26 11.75
C SER A 146 6.78 16.31 12.42
N GLY A 147 8.10 16.28 12.13
CA GLY A 147 9.07 17.12 12.81
C GLY A 147 9.32 16.68 14.26
N ALA A 148 8.99 15.44 14.64
CA ALA A 148 9.23 14.90 15.98
C ALA A 148 10.70 15.04 16.44
N LEU A 149 11.65 15.09 15.51
CA LEU A 149 13.07 15.29 15.79
C LEU A 149 13.49 16.77 15.94
N LEU A 150 12.60 17.74 15.63
CA LEU A 150 12.92 19.16 15.73
C LEU A 150 13.18 19.55 17.18
N GLY A 151 14.43 19.93 17.48
CA GLY A 151 14.87 20.27 18.84
C GLY A 151 15.27 19.09 19.71
N ARG A 152 15.17 17.85 19.22
CA ARG A 152 15.53 16.61 19.93
C ARG A 152 16.78 15.95 19.33
N GLN A 153 17.92 16.64 19.40
CA GLN A 153 19.18 16.20 18.76
C GLN A 153 19.78 14.90 19.34
N ASN A 154 19.39 14.52 20.57
CA ASN A 154 19.88 13.33 21.28
C ASN A 154 18.76 12.36 21.66
N ALA A 155 17.61 12.39 20.96
CA ALA A 155 16.52 11.46 21.25
C ALA A 155 17.02 10.02 21.16
N SER A 156 16.82 9.26 22.23
CA SER A 156 17.20 7.86 22.22
C SER A 156 16.24 7.08 21.32
N ARG A 157 16.69 5.95 20.77
CA ARG A 157 15.80 5.03 20.02
C ARG A 157 14.60 4.59 20.86
N LEU A 158 14.75 4.50 22.18
CA LEU A 158 13.66 4.13 23.09
C LEU A 158 12.60 5.24 23.15
N GLU A 159 13.02 6.50 23.25
CA GLU A 159 12.09 7.64 23.27
C GLU A 159 11.31 7.75 21.95
N LEU A 160 11.96 7.54 20.80
CA LEU A 160 11.27 7.55 19.50
C LEU A 160 10.26 6.41 19.33
N LEU A 161 10.58 5.25 19.89
CA LEU A 161 9.67 4.10 19.91
C LEU A 161 8.48 4.36 20.85
N GLU A 162 8.72 4.97 22.00
CA GLU A 162 7.68 5.34 22.96
C GLU A 162 6.73 6.39 22.36
N ASP A 163 7.25 7.46 21.75
CA ASP A 163 6.45 8.46 21.05
C ASP A 163 5.60 7.84 19.92
N SER A 164 6.16 6.88 19.19
CA SER A 164 5.45 6.18 18.12
C SER A 164 4.37 5.26 18.68
N ALA A 165 4.63 4.59 19.80
CA ALA A 165 3.66 3.74 20.49
C ALA A 165 2.50 4.58 21.03
N ASP A 166 2.77 5.72 21.68
CA ASP A 166 1.74 6.62 22.17
C ASP A 166 0.82 7.11 21.06
N GLN A 167 1.37 7.48 19.90
CA GLN A 167 0.56 7.91 18.75
C GLN A 167 -0.34 6.80 18.19
N ILE A 168 0.15 5.55 18.20
CA ILE A 168 -0.67 4.40 17.81
C ILE A 168 -1.77 4.14 18.85
N LEU A 169 -1.47 4.28 20.14
CA LEU A 169 -2.47 4.15 21.21
C LEU A 169 -3.54 5.23 21.10
N ASP A 170 -3.15 6.48 20.81
CA ASP A 170 -4.08 7.59 20.57
C ASP A 170 -5.02 7.29 19.39
N LEU A 171 -4.51 6.68 18.33
CA LEU A 171 -5.32 6.21 17.18
C LEU A 171 -6.32 5.12 17.57
N ILE A 172 -5.93 4.22 18.47
CA ILE A 172 -6.80 3.13 18.95
C ILE A 172 -7.84 3.64 19.93
N PHE A 173 -7.54 4.65 20.75
CA PHE A 173 -8.42 5.12 21.82
C PHE A 173 -9.18 6.41 21.49
N VAL A 174 -9.24 6.81 20.22
CA VAL A 174 -10.04 7.96 19.80
C VAL A 174 -11.53 7.71 20.05
N GLU A 175 -12.28 8.73 20.49
CA GLU A 175 -13.71 8.59 20.84
C GLU A 175 -14.60 8.18 19.65
N LYS A 176 -14.17 8.52 18.43
CA LYS A 176 -14.87 8.16 17.21
C LYS A 176 -14.50 6.74 16.80
N GLU A 177 -15.49 5.96 16.38
CA GLU A 177 -15.25 4.64 15.82
C GLU A 177 -14.41 4.72 14.54
N THR A 178 -13.22 4.09 14.56
CA THR A 178 -12.31 4.02 13.40
C THR A 178 -12.31 2.63 12.76
N PRO A 179 -11.95 2.52 11.46
CA PRO A 179 -11.73 1.23 10.83
C PRO A 179 -10.72 0.36 11.59
N LEU A 180 -9.67 0.96 12.19
CA LEU A 180 -8.70 0.23 13.01
C LEU A 180 -9.33 -0.38 14.26
N GLN A 181 -10.15 0.37 14.99
CA GLN A 181 -10.87 -0.13 16.17
C GLN A 181 -11.81 -1.28 15.81
N SER A 182 -12.58 -1.15 14.72
CA SER A 182 -13.49 -2.23 14.29
C SER A 182 -12.73 -3.51 13.93
N ILE A 183 -11.57 -3.41 13.28
CA ILE A 183 -10.70 -4.54 12.97
C ILE A 183 -10.18 -5.18 14.26
N LEU A 184 -9.70 -4.39 15.22
CA LEU A 184 -9.21 -4.91 16.50
C LEU A 184 -10.31 -5.63 17.27
N LEU A 185 -11.50 -5.04 17.38
CA LEU A 185 -12.65 -5.66 18.03
C LEU A 185 -13.07 -6.97 17.35
N GLU A 186 -13.06 -7.02 16.00
CA GLU A 186 -13.32 -8.25 15.25
C GLU A 186 -12.33 -9.36 15.61
N GLN A 187 -11.04 -9.03 15.79
CA GLN A 187 -10.02 -10.04 16.11
C GLN A 187 -10.06 -10.48 17.58
N PHE A 188 -10.34 -9.57 18.52
CA PHE A 188 -10.49 -9.92 19.94
C PHE A 188 -11.73 -10.77 20.23
N ALA A 189 -12.75 -10.70 19.38
CA ALA A 189 -13.98 -11.48 19.53
C ALA A 189 -13.87 -12.92 18.99
N LYS A 190 -12.75 -13.29 18.36
CA LYS A 190 -12.47 -14.63 17.83
C LYS A 190 -11.68 -15.48 18.83
#